data_AF-A0A923L1M9-F1
#
_entry.id   AF-A0A923L1M9-F1
#
_cell.length_a   1.000
_cell.length_b   1.000
_cell.length_c   1.000
_cell.angle_alpha   90.00
_cell.angle_beta   90.00
_cell.angle_gamma   90.00
#
_symmetry.space_group_name_H-M   'P 1'
#
loop_
_entity.id
_entity.type
_entity.pdbx_description
1 polymer ?
#
loop_
_entity_poly.entity_id
_entity_poly.type
_entity_poly.pdbx_seq_one_letter_code
_entity_poly.pdbx_strand_id
1 'polypeptide(L)'
;MEEHTKKPGYMLLLESRGIAAGGYFCLGAPQGKNCFRVTGDCRLLDLDGALAALDENRLWEQWDSLTPITRREFIAARDALWEARRAADGRPTDAELEPLARQFAQEYAAAYAAGRWKAFCTWDEETLRRILLRAAALLPGVKGARAARKKAAQLFSEVIAAGLKSGLAGPRRKKGRQGQETPPGG
;
A
#
# COMPACT_ATOMS: atom_id res chain seq x y z
N MET A 1 8.80 -12.53 -39.38
CA MET A 1 10.02 -11.90 -38.82
C MET A 1 9.82 -11.83 -37.33
N GLU A 2 10.32 -12.82 -36.61
CA GLU A 2 10.26 -12.86 -35.14
C GLU A 2 11.33 -11.91 -34.61
N GLU A 3 10.87 -10.79 -34.04
CA GLU A 3 11.72 -9.86 -33.32
C GLU A 3 12.13 -10.55 -32.01
N HIS A 4 13.22 -11.32 -32.06
CA HIS A 4 13.86 -11.83 -30.85
C HIS A 4 14.35 -10.62 -30.04
N THR A 5 13.54 -10.17 -29.08
CA THR A 5 13.93 -9.21 -28.07
C THR A 5 15.18 -9.75 -27.37
N LYS A 6 16.32 -9.15 -27.71
CA LYS A 6 17.64 -9.52 -27.20
C LYS A 6 17.56 -9.48 -25.67
N LYS A 7 17.78 -10.62 -25.01
CA LYS A 7 17.81 -10.68 -23.54
C LYS A 7 18.87 -9.69 -23.02
N PRO A 8 18.56 -8.84 -22.03
CA PRO A 8 19.53 -7.95 -21.42
C PRO A 8 20.71 -8.71 -20.81
N GLY A 9 21.92 -8.14 -20.83
CA GLY A 9 23.15 -8.79 -20.34
C GLY A 9 23.05 -9.29 -18.89
N TYR A 10 22.42 -8.49 -18.03
CA TYR A 10 22.16 -8.84 -16.63
C TYR A 10 21.26 -10.09 -16.44
N MET A 11 20.51 -10.53 -17.44
CA MET A 11 19.67 -11.73 -17.30
C MET A 11 20.52 -12.99 -17.19
N LEU A 12 21.67 -13.07 -17.88
CA LEU A 12 22.59 -14.20 -17.75
C LEU A 12 23.15 -14.29 -16.32
N LEU A 13 23.40 -13.13 -15.73
CA LEU A 13 23.84 -13.00 -14.34
C LEU A 13 22.75 -13.54 -13.40
N LEU A 14 21.53 -13.03 -13.51
CA LEU A 14 20.41 -13.48 -12.68
C LEU A 14 20.08 -14.97 -12.84
N GLU A 15 20.07 -15.48 -14.08
CA GLU A 15 19.80 -16.89 -14.38
C GLU A 15 20.83 -17.83 -13.73
N SER A 16 22.11 -17.42 -13.64
CA SER A 16 23.14 -18.23 -12.95
C SER A 16 23.02 -18.24 -11.42
N ARG A 17 22.17 -17.40 -10.82
CA ARG A 17 21.68 -17.52 -9.42
C ARG A 17 20.32 -18.21 -9.32
N GLY A 18 19.81 -18.78 -10.40
CA GLY A 18 18.49 -19.40 -10.44
C GLY A 18 17.32 -18.41 -10.49
N ILE A 19 17.58 -17.14 -10.82
CA ILE A 19 16.56 -16.10 -10.95
C ILE A 19 16.17 -15.98 -12.42
N ALA A 20 15.05 -16.59 -12.79
CA ALA A 20 14.53 -16.53 -14.16
C ALA A 20 13.64 -15.29 -14.41
N ALA A 21 13.30 -15.06 -15.68
CA ALA A 21 12.23 -14.13 -16.04
C ALA A 21 10.91 -14.50 -15.33
N GLY A 22 10.22 -13.52 -14.76
CA GLY A 22 9.06 -13.75 -13.88
C GLY A 22 9.42 -14.06 -12.41
N GLY A 23 10.71 -14.23 -12.10
CA GLY A 23 11.23 -14.51 -10.77
C GLY A 23 11.36 -13.27 -9.87
N TYR A 24 11.78 -13.51 -8.64
CA TYR A 24 11.96 -12.49 -7.60
C TYR A 24 13.31 -12.70 -6.93
N PHE A 25 13.95 -11.62 -6.52
CA PHE A 25 15.22 -11.69 -5.82
C PHE A 25 15.38 -10.52 -4.86
N CYS A 26 16.35 -10.63 -3.95
CA CYS A 26 16.81 -9.52 -3.15
C CYS A 26 18.32 -9.30 -3.30
N LEU A 27 18.74 -8.07 -3.04
CA LEU A 27 20.14 -7.67 -2.90
C LEU A 27 20.47 -7.53 -1.41
N GLY A 28 21.25 -8.48 -0.89
CA GLY A 28 21.63 -8.56 0.51
C GLY A 28 20.55 -9.21 1.37
N ALA A 29 20.45 -8.81 2.64
CA ALA A 29 19.44 -9.34 3.55
C ALA A 29 18.01 -9.05 3.03
N PRO A 30 17.06 -10.00 3.17
CA PRO A 30 15.67 -9.83 2.75
C PRO A 30 14.93 -8.89 3.71
N GLN A 31 15.31 -7.61 3.72
CA GLN A 31 14.70 -6.57 4.54
C GLN A 31 14.65 -5.25 3.75
N GLY A 32 13.45 -4.69 3.60
CA GLY A 32 13.25 -3.36 3.05
C GLY A 32 13.35 -3.27 1.52
N LYS A 33 13.92 -2.16 1.02
CA LYS A 33 13.82 -1.68 -0.38
C LYS A 33 14.60 -2.49 -1.42
N ASN A 34 15.32 -3.52 -1.00
CA ASN A 34 16.26 -4.25 -1.86
C ASN A 34 15.66 -5.50 -2.50
N CYS A 35 14.33 -5.58 -2.61
CA CYS A 35 13.62 -6.69 -3.23
C CYS A 35 13.13 -6.27 -4.62
N PHE A 36 13.34 -7.14 -5.60
CA PHE A 36 13.08 -6.87 -7.01
C PHE A 36 12.33 -8.02 -7.67
N ARG A 37 11.57 -7.68 -8.71
CA ARG A 37 10.90 -8.63 -9.58
C ARG A 37 11.45 -8.52 -10.99
N VAL A 38 11.73 -9.65 -11.61
CA VAL A 38 12.00 -9.74 -13.04
C VAL A 38 10.66 -9.96 -13.75
N THR A 39 10.30 -9.12 -14.71
CA THR A 39 9.11 -9.32 -15.53
C THR A 39 9.35 -10.38 -16.61
N GLY A 40 8.28 -10.79 -17.31
CA GLY A 40 8.41 -11.74 -18.43
C GLY A 40 9.20 -11.16 -19.60
N ASP A 41 9.14 -9.85 -19.80
CA ASP A 41 9.95 -9.08 -20.76
C ASP A 41 11.32 -8.67 -20.19
N CYS A 42 11.81 -9.39 -19.17
CA CYS A 42 13.14 -9.23 -18.57
C CYS A 42 13.42 -7.87 -17.93
N ARG A 43 12.41 -7.05 -17.61
CA ARG A 43 12.60 -5.77 -16.91
C ARG A 43 12.65 -5.98 -15.41
N LEU A 44 13.42 -5.13 -14.74
CA LEU A 44 13.52 -5.13 -13.27
C LEU A 44 12.54 -4.12 -12.69
N LEU A 45 11.70 -4.59 -11.77
CA LEU A 45 10.80 -3.75 -11.00
C LEU A 45 11.18 -3.77 -9.52
N ASP A 46 11.08 -2.62 -8.87
CA ASP A 46 11.22 -2.51 -7.43
C ASP A 46 9.92 -2.87 -6.69
N LEU A 47 9.90 -2.69 -5.36
CA LEU A 47 8.73 -2.92 -4.52
C LEU A 47 7.54 -1.99 -4.86
N ASP A 48 7.78 -0.83 -5.45
CA ASP A 48 6.74 0.10 -5.89
C ASP A 48 6.16 -0.28 -7.26
N GLY A 49 6.78 -1.25 -7.95
CA GLY A 49 6.43 -1.61 -9.31
C GLY A 49 6.96 -0.60 -10.34
N ALA A 50 7.85 0.30 -9.93
CA ALA A 50 8.59 1.17 -10.83
C ALA A 50 9.77 0.40 -11.43
N LEU A 51 10.27 0.86 -12.58
CA LEU A 51 11.52 0.33 -13.12
C LEU A 51 12.63 0.54 -12.11
N ALA A 52 13.28 -0.56 -11.72
CA ALA A 52 14.35 -0.51 -10.75
C ALA A 52 15.50 0.34 -11.30
N ALA A 53 15.99 1.28 -10.49
CA ALA A 53 17.24 2.01 -10.75
C ALA A 53 18.47 1.11 -10.47
N LEU A 54 18.47 -0.08 -11.07
CA LEU A 54 19.54 -1.06 -11.05
C LEU A 54 20.12 -1.16 -12.45
N ASP A 55 21.39 -0.82 -12.59
CA ASP A 55 22.15 -1.09 -13.79
C ASP A 55 22.92 -2.40 -13.66
N GLU A 56 23.51 -2.84 -14.77
CA GLU A 56 24.25 -4.09 -14.85
C GLU A 56 25.50 -4.08 -13.96
N ASN A 57 26.20 -2.94 -13.87
CA ASN A 57 27.39 -2.79 -13.02
C ASN A 57 27.06 -3.02 -11.55
N ARG A 58 25.96 -2.46 -11.06
CA ARG A 58 25.54 -2.61 -9.67
C ARG A 58 25.11 -4.04 -9.32
N LEU A 59 24.53 -4.76 -10.28
CA LEU A 59 24.23 -6.18 -10.11
C LEU A 59 25.52 -7.02 -10.04
N TRP A 60 26.54 -6.66 -10.82
CA TRP A 60 27.86 -7.30 -10.75
C TRP A 60 28.57 -7.02 -9.42
N GLU A 61 28.58 -5.77 -8.96
CA GLU A 61 29.19 -5.41 -7.67
C GLU A 61 28.54 -6.14 -6.49
N GLN A 62 27.24 -6.41 -6.59
CA GLN A 62 26.46 -7.06 -5.55
C GLN A 62 26.17 -8.53 -5.84
N TRP A 63 26.95 -9.14 -6.75
CA TRP A 63 26.77 -10.50 -7.23
C TRP A 63 26.60 -11.51 -6.08
N ASP A 64 27.48 -11.46 -5.09
CA ASP A 64 27.45 -12.38 -3.95
C ASP A 64 26.25 -12.19 -3.02
N SER A 65 25.65 -11.00 -3.07
CA SER A 65 24.48 -10.64 -2.28
C SER A 65 23.16 -10.94 -3.00
N LEU A 66 23.18 -11.37 -4.26
CA LEU A 66 21.99 -11.77 -4.99
C LEU A 66 21.44 -13.09 -4.44
N THR A 67 20.22 -13.02 -3.89
CA THR A 67 19.51 -14.17 -3.34
C THR A 67 18.12 -14.28 -3.99
N PRO A 68 17.75 -15.44 -4.55
CA PRO A 68 16.39 -15.66 -5.03
C PRO A 68 15.41 -15.65 -3.87
N ILE A 69 14.26 -15.01 -4.06
CA ILE A 69 13.17 -15.01 -3.07
C ILE A 69 11.89 -15.50 -3.71
N THR A 70 10.95 -15.93 -2.88
CA THR A 70 9.62 -16.32 -3.31
C THR A 70 8.75 -15.09 -3.58
N ARG A 71 7.69 -15.27 -4.38
CA ARG A 71 6.63 -14.27 -4.55
C ARG A 71 6.04 -13.81 -3.21
N ARG A 72 5.92 -14.73 -2.24
CA ARG A 72 5.35 -14.44 -0.93
C ARG A 72 6.24 -13.49 -0.14
N GLU A 73 7.55 -13.70 -0.16
CA GLU A 73 8.53 -12.81 0.50
C GLU A 73 8.56 -11.43 -0.15
N PHE A 74 8.50 -11.38 -1.49
CA PHE A 74 8.40 -10.10 -2.21
C PHE A 74 7.15 -9.30 -1.81
N ILE A 75 5.98 -9.97 -1.74
CA ILE A 75 4.73 -9.33 -1.31
C ILE A 75 4.84 -8.85 0.14
N ALA A 76 5.40 -9.66 1.04
CA ALA A 76 5.58 -9.28 2.43
C ALA A 76 6.51 -8.06 2.59
N ALA A 77 7.63 -8.03 1.85
CA ALA A 77 8.56 -6.90 1.84
C ALA A 77 7.90 -5.63 1.29
N ARG A 78 7.07 -5.76 0.25
CA ARG A 78 6.27 -4.65 -0.27
C ARG A 78 5.30 -4.16 0.80
N ASP A 79 4.51 -5.04 1.39
CA ASP A 79 3.51 -4.65 2.37
C ASP A 79 4.17 -3.93 3.57
N ALA A 80 5.33 -4.41 4.03
CA ALA A 80 6.13 -3.75 5.07
C ALA A 80 6.64 -2.35 4.66
N LEU A 81 7.08 -2.16 3.41
CA LEU A 81 7.49 -0.84 2.90
C LEU A 81 6.31 0.16 2.93
N TRP A 82 5.14 -0.29 2.48
CA TRP A 82 3.93 0.54 2.47
C TRP A 82 3.42 0.82 3.89
N GLU A 83 3.59 -0.12 4.81
CA GLU A 83 3.33 0.07 6.24
C GLU A 83 4.21 1.18 6.83
N ALA A 84 5.52 1.09 6.62
CA ALA A 84 6.49 2.07 7.12
C ALA A 84 6.24 3.48 6.56
N ARG A 85 5.86 3.59 5.28
CA ARG A 85 5.50 4.88 4.67
C ARG A 85 4.26 5.49 5.30
N ARG A 86 3.22 4.68 5.57
CA ARG A 86 2.02 5.18 6.25
C ARG A 86 2.33 5.67 7.66
N ALA A 87 3.13 4.92 8.41
CA ALA A 87 3.58 5.35 9.73
C ALA A 87 4.34 6.69 9.66
N ALA A 88 5.22 6.86 8.67
CA ALA A 88 5.94 8.12 8.44
C ALA A 88 5.01 9.29 8.05
N ASP A 89 3.95 9.01 7.29
CA ASP A 89 2.93 10.00 6.90
C ASP A 89 1.90 10.28 8.02
N GLY A 90 2.04 9.65 9.20
CA GLY A 90 1.09 9.76 10.30
C GLY A 90 -0.29 9.14 10.01
N ARG A 91 -0.36 8.23 9.05
CA ARG A 91 -1.59 7.49 8.70
C ARG A 91 -1.68 6.19 9.52
N PRO A 92 -2.90 5.71 9.82
CA PRO A 92 -3.08 4.47 10.56
C PRO A 92 -2.40 3.28 9.89
N THR A 93 -1.59 2.58 10.68
CA THR A 93 -0.99 1.30 10.36
C THR A 93 -2.02 0.17 10.37
N ASP A 94 -1.69 -1.00 9.84
CA ASP A 94 -2.56 -2.18 9.85
C ASP A 94 -2.93 -2.62 11.27
N ALA A 95 -2.03 -2.45 12.24
CA ALA A 95 -2.30 -2.69 13.65
C ALA A 95 -3.37 -1.72 14.21
N GLU A 96 -3.39 -0.48 13.74
CA GLU A 96 -4.35 0.56 14.15
C GLU A 96 -5.65 0.50 13.35
N LEU A 97 -5.62 -0.02 12.12
CA LEU A 97 -6.81 -0.16 11.28
C LEU A 97 -7.79 -1.22 11.80
N GLU A 98 -7.29 -2.28 12.42
CA GLU A 98 -8.12 -3.36 12.98
C GLU A 98 -9.08 -2.86 14.09
N PRO A 99 -8.62 -2.16 15.15
CA PRO A 99 -9.52 -1.60 16.16
C PRO A 99 -10.46 -0.54 15.57
N LEU A 100 -10.00 0.30 14.64
CA LEU A 100 -10.86 1.28 13.96
C LEU A 100 -11.98 0.61 13.14
N ALA A 101 -11.66 -0.48 12.45
CA ALA A 101 -12.63 -1.26 11.69
C ALA A 101 -13.68 -1.94 12.59
N ARG A 102 -13.24 -2.50 13.72
CA ARG A 102 -14.16 -3.08 14.72
C ARG A 102 -15.08 -2.02 15.32
N GLN A 103 -14.52 -0.87 15.69
CA GLN A 103 -15.30 0.26 16.19
C GLN A 103 -16.34 0.71 15.16
N PHE A 104 -15.95 0.88 13.90
CA PHE A 104 -16.89 1.22 12.84
C PHE A 104 -18.00 0.16 12.72
N ALA A 105 -17.64 -1.12 12.65
CA ALA A 105 -18.62 -2.20 12.50
C ALA A 105 -19.61 -2.24 13.67
N GLN A 106 -19.14 -2.04 14.90
CA GLN A 106 -19.99 -1.98 16.09
C GLN A 106 -20.92 -0.77 16.07
N GLU A 107 -20.39 0.43 15.79
CA GLU A 107 -21.21 1.65 15.70
C GLU A 107 -22.24 1.56 14.56
N TYR A 108 -21.86 0.94 13.44
CA TYR A 108 -22.75 0.79 12.29
C TYR A 108 -23.82 -0.29 12.50
N ALA A 109 -23.51 -1.41 13.17
CA ALA A 109 -24.46 -2.51 13.38
C ALA A 109 -25.32 -2.35 14.64
N ALA A 110 -24.74 -1.90 15.75
CA ALA A 110 -25.38 -1.90 17.06
C ALA A 110 -25.79 -0.50 17.56
N ALA A 111 -25.15 0.56 17.07
CA ALA A 111 -25.40 1.94 17.52
C ALA A 111 -25.65 2.91 16.36
N TYR A 112 -26.24 2.43 15.27
CA TYR A 112 -26.43 3.21 14.04
C TYR A 112 -27.14 4.55 14.29
N ALA A 113 -28.15 4.53 15.16
CA ALA A 113 -28.94 5.70 15.55
C ALA A 113 -28.11 6.80 16.25
N ALA A 114 -27.03 6.42 16.96
CA ALA A 114 -26.12 7.38 17.60
C ALA A 114 -25.29 8.17 16.56
N GLY A 115 -25.22 7.70 15.32
CA GLY A 115 -24.59 8.43 14.21
C GLY A 115 -23.07 8.60 14.31
N ARG A 116 -22.40 8.00 15.29
CA ARG A 116 -20.94 8.13 15.51
C ARG A 116 -20.11 7.56 14.35
N TRP A 117 -20.64 6.56 13.63
CA TRP A 117 -20.03 6.03 12.41
C TRP A 117 -19.83 7.09 11.31
N LYS A 118 -20.60 8.19 11.32
CA LYS A 118 -20.47 9.30 10.36
C LYS A 118 -19.15 10.05 10.52
N ALA A 119 -18.58 10.11 11.72
CA ALA A 119 -17.33 10.83 12.00
C ALA A 119 -16.13 10.25 11.23
N PHE A 120 -16.22 8.99 10.79
CA PHE A 120 -15.20 8.35 9.96
C PHE A 120 -15.02 9.02 8.59
N CYS A 121 -15.95 9.86 8.13
CA CYS A 121 -15.80 10.65 6.90
C CYS A 121 -14.63 11.65 6.94
N THR A 122 -14.04 11.91 8.11
CA THR A 122 -12.91 12.83 8.30
C THR A 122 -11.57 12.24 7.84
N TRP A 123 -11.47 10.92 7.74
CA TRP A 123 -10.31 10.22 7.20
C TRP A 123 -10.11 10.53 5.70
N ASP A 124 -8.88 10.41 5.22
CA ASP A 124 -8.65 10.42 3.77
C ASP A 124 -9.32 9.21 3.10
N GLU A 125 -9.59 9.34 1.81
CA GLU A 125 -10.28 8.31 1.03
C GLU A 125 -9.60 6.94 1.11
N GLU A 126 -8.27 6.89 1.05
CA GLU A 126 -7.53 5.63 1.10
C GLU A 126 -7.68 4.96 2.46
N THR A 127 -7.41 5.69 3.55
CA THR A 127 -7.58 5.21 4.92
C THR A 127 -9.01 4.76 5.18
N LEU A 128 -10.00 5.56 4.75
CA LEU A 128 -11.41 5.23 4.90
C LEU A 128 -11.76 3.92 4.17
N ARG A 129 -11.33 3.76 2.91
CA ARG A 129 -11.56 2.51 2.16
C ARG A 129 -10.96 1.30 2.87
N ARG A 130 -9.78 1.43 3.49
CA ARG A 130 -9.13 0.34 4.24
C ARG A 130 -9.87 -0.03 5.52
N ILE A 131 -10.36 0.95 6.26
CA ILE A 131 -11.20 0.75 7.46
C ILE A 131 -12.48 0.02 7.04
N LEU A 132 -13.18 0.54 6.04
CA LEU A 132 -14.47 0.01 5.62
C LEU A 132 -14.38 -1.38 5.00
N LEU A 133 -13.29 -1.70 4.30
CA LEU A 133 -13.07 -3.05 3.78
C LEU A 133 -12.93 -4.09 4.91
N ARG A 134 -12.19 -3.76 5.96
CA ARG A 134 -12.03 -4.60 7.15
C ARG A 134 -13.35 -4.68 7.92
N ALA A 135 -14.00 -3.54 8.15
CA ALA A 135 -15.26 -3.47 8.87
C ALA A 135 -16.38 -4.25 8.17
N ALA A 136 -16.45 -4.19 6.83
CA ALA A 136 -17.43 -4.94 6.06
C ALA A 136 -17.30 -6.46 6.27
N ALA A 137 -16.09 -6.98 6.45
CA ALA A 137 -15.88 -8.40 6.73
C ALA A 137 -16.34 -8.82 8.14
N LEU A 138 -16.50 -7.86 9.06
CA LEU A 138 -16.97 -8.08 10.42
C LEU A 138 -18.51 -7.97 10.54
N LEU A 139 -19.20 -7.46 9.52
CA LEU A 139 -20.64 -7.27 9.57
C LEU A 139 -21.41 -8.59 9.40
N PRO A 140 -22.52 -8.76 10.14
CA PRO A 140 -23.34 -9.96 10.01
C PRO A 140 -23.89 -10.10 8.58
N GLY A 141 -23.86 -11.32 8.05
CA GLY A 141 -24.36 -11.65 6.71
C GLY A 141 -23.37 -11.41 5.57
N VAL A 142 -22.18 -10.86 5.83
CA VAL A 142 -21.13 -10.69 4.82
C VAL A 142 -20.19 -11.90 4.83
N LYS A 143 -20.30 -12.76 3.81
CA LYS A 143 -19.44 -13.95 3.67
C LYS A 143 -18.58 -13.86 2.42
N GLY A 144 -17.27 -13.97 2.62
CA GLY A 144 -16.28 -14.00 1.53
C GLY A 144 -15.87 -12.62 1.00
N ALA A 145 -14.71 -12.59 0.34
CA ALA A 145 -14.04 -11.36 -0.07
C ALA A 145 -14.86 -10.50 -1.06
N ARG A 146 -15.62 -11.13 -1.97
CA ARG A 146 -16.44 -10.41 -2.95
C ARG A 146 -17.59 -9.66 -2.27
N ALA A 147 -18.27 -10.29 -1.32
CA ALA A 147 -19.36 -9.67 -0.57
C ALA A 147 -18.83 -8.51 0.30
N ALA A 148 -17.67 -8.71 0.96
CA ALA A 148 -17.01 -7.67 1.75
C ALA A 148 -16.67 -6.43 0.90
N ARG A 149 -16.13 -6.60 -0.30
CA ARG A 149 -15.85 -5.48 -1.22
C ARG A 149 -17.11 -4.74 -1.64
N LYS A 150 -18.16 -5.46 -2.01
CA LYS A 150 -19.45 -4.85 -2.38
C LYS A 150 -20.03 -4.04 -1.21
N LYS A 151 -20.01 -4.62 0.00
CA LYS A 151 -20.52 -3.93 1.19
C LYS A 151 -19.65 -2.74 1.56
N ALA A 152 -18.32 -2.84 1.47
CA ALA A 152 -17.42 -1.72 1.72
C ALA A 152 -17.66 -0.53 0.79
N ALA A 153 -17.93 -0.78 -0.51
CA ALA A 153 -18.28 0.29 -1.46
C ALA A 153 -19.60 0.99 -1.11
N GLN A 154 -20.59 0.22 -0.64
CA GLN A 154 -21.85 0.77 -0.14
C GLN A 154 -21.60 1.63 1.11
N LEU A 155 -20.88 1.11 2.10
CA LEU A 155 -20.55 1.82 3.33
C LEU A 155 -19.79 3.12 3.04
N PHE A 156 -18.88 3.11 2.08
CA PHE A 156 -18.13 4.29 1.68
C PHE A 156 -19.07 5.40 1.19
N SER A 157 -20.00 5.04 0.30
CA SER A 157 -20.98 5.99 -0.23
C SER A 157 -21.87 6.55 0.88
N GLU A 158 -22.30 5.72 1.83
CA GLU A 158 -23.13 6.13 2.97
C GLU A 158 -22.38 7.07 3.93
N VAL A 159 -21.13 6.76 4.25
CA VAL A 159 -20.28 7.59 5.14
C VAL A 159 -20.00 8.95 4.51
N ILE A 160 -19.66 9.00 3.22
CA ILE A 160 -19.42 10.26 2.52
C ILE A 160 -20.71 11.10 2.44
N ALA A 161 -21.83 10.50 2.06
CA ALA A 161 -23.12 11.19 2.00
C ALA A 161 -23.54 11.73 3.38
N ALA A 162 -23.32 10.96 4.44
CA ALA A 162 -23.60 11.40 5.80
C ALA A 162 -22.65 12.51 6.27
N GLY A 163 -21.36 12.41 5.94
CA GLY A 163 -20.36 13.44 6.22
C GLY A 163 -20.68 14.78 5.56
N LEU A 164 -21.11 14.75 4.29
CA LEU A 164 -21.56 15.94 3.57
C LEU A 164 -22.79 16.58 4.21
N LYS A 165 -23.80 15.76 4.56
CA LYS A 165 -25.03 16.23 5.23
C LYS A 165 -24.77 16.83 6.62
N SER A 166 -23.77 16.31 7.33
CA SER A 166 -23.40 16.77 8.67
C SER A 166 -22.36 17.89 8.68
N GLY A 167 -21.89 18.36 7.52
CA GLY A 167 -20.84 19.39 7.42
C GLY A 167 -19.45 18.93 7.89
N LEU A 168 -19.27 17.63 8.15
CA LEU A 168 -18.01 17.03 8.62
C LEU A 168 -17.05 16.78 7.45
N ALA A 169 -17.60 16.53 6.25
CA ALA A 169 -16.84 16.40 5.01
C ALA A 169 -16.84 17.75 4.27
N GLY A 170 -15.89 18.62 4.60
CA GLY A 170 -15.61 19.83 3.81
C GLY A 170 -14.49 19.59 2.80
N PRO A 171 -14.36 20.41 1.74
CA PRO A 171 -13.16 20.37 0.88
C PRO A 171 -11.96 20.57 1.78
N ARG A 172 -11.04 19.60 1.82
CA ARG A 172 -9.78 19.71 2.54
C ARG A 172 -9.10 20.99 2.07
N ARG A 173 -9.18 22.06 2.86
CA ARG A 173 -8.26 23.19 2.74
C ARG A 173 -6.88 22.56 2.83
N LYS A 174 -6.14 22.56 1.72
CA LYS A 174 -4.68 22.36 1.74
C LYS A 174 -4.20 23.25 2.88
N LYS A 175 -3.67 22.64 3.94
CA LYS A 175 -3.01 23.38 5.01
C LYS A 175 -1.83 24.06 4.31
N GLY A 176 -2.06 25.30 3.90
CA GLY A 176 -1.03 26.17 3.37
C GLY A 176 0.08 26.16 4.40
N ARG A 177 1.27 25.81 3.93
CA ARG A 177 2.54 25.95 4.64
C ARG A 177 2.52 27.35 5.26
N GLN A 178 2.23 27.44 6.57
CA GLN A 178 2.37 28.72 7.27
C GLN A 178 3.85 29.06 7.20
N GLY A 179 4.12 30.15 6.48
CA GLY A 179 5.44 30.74 6.41
C GLY A 179 5.93 31.03 7.81
N GLN A 180 7.21 30.77 8.01
CA GLN A 180 7.96 31.22 9.17
C GLN A 180 7.78 32.73 9.30
N GLU A 181 7.09 33.19 10.35
CA GLU A 181 7.25 34.54 10.85
C GLU A 181 8.58 34.57 11.60
N THR A 182 9.60 35.15 10.95
CA THR A 182 10.80 35.66 11.63
C THR A 182 10.39 36.75 12.61
N PRO A 183 10.82 36.71 13.88
CA PRO A 183 10.62 37.83 14.79
C PRO A 183 11.53 39.01 14.41
N PRO A 184 11.06 40.26 14.44
CA PRO A 184 11.94 41.41 14.42
C PRO A 184 12.68 41.50 15.75
N GLY A 185 14.01 41.49 15.68
CA GLY A 185 14.88 41.80 16.81
C GLY A 185 14.69 43.26 17.23
N GLY A 186 14.54 43.45 18.54
CA GLY A 186 14.78 44.72 19.25
C GLY A 186 15.96 44.55 20.18
#